data_AF-A0A225UBA4-F1
#
_entry.id   AF-A0A225UBA4-F1
#
_cell.length_a   1.000
_cell.length_b   1.000
_cell.length_c   1.000
_cell.angle_alpha   90.00
_cell.angle_beta   90.00
_cell.angle_gamma   90.00
#
_symmetry.space_group_name_H-M   'P 1'
#
loop_
_entity.id
_entity.type
_entity.pdbx_description
1 polymer ?
#
loop_
_entity_poly.entity_id
_entity_poly.type
_entity_poly.pdbx_seq_one_letter_code
_entity_poly.pdbx_strand_id
1 'polypeptide(L)'
;MQGALFLHEKIDPISLISALAAFGGLVCVVRPGFLFGYDHPTASTDGSWIAVCSGLLGALSQVFVFLIVRQLKGLNVFVIIHYFTISNVVFASFWIALFQQTMSVSSTSQFWGAVFGCGLFTFLGQSFLTRGFQLEKAGIASVMRYLDVVFVFIWDSVILGEHINHWSVVGAFIIVTCAVLIALRKINMATA
;
A
#
# COMPACT_ATOMS: atom_id res chain seq x y z
N MET A 1 3.49 -12.69 -3.38
CA MET A 1 3.91 -14.11 -3.21
C MET A 1 2.81 -14.97 -2.57
N GLN A 2 2.20 -14.56 -1.45
CA GLN A 2 1.13 -15.33 -0.79
C GLN A 2 -0.09 -15.63 -1.67
N GLY A 3 -0.48 -14.69 -2.54
CA GLY A 3 -1.58 -14.91 -3.50
C GLY A 3 -1.32 -16.02 -4.52
N ALA A 4 -0.07 -16.31 -4.87
CA ALA A 4 0.23 -17.40 -5.80
C ALA A 4 0.23 -18.78 -5.13
N LEU A 5 0.61 -18.83 -3.85
CA LEU A 5 0.49 -20.04 -3.03
C LEU A 5 -0.99 -20.43 -2.84
N PHE A 6 -1.87 -19.44 -2.75
CA PHE A 6 -3.29 -19.65 -2.47
C PHE A 6 -4.18 -19.81 -3.71
N LEU A 7 -3.80 -19.27 -4.88
CA LEU A 7 -4.63 -19.31 -6.10
C LEU A 7 -4.19 -20.33 -7.17
N HIS A 8 -3.08 -21.06 -7.00
CA HIS A 8 -2.58 -22.00 -8.01
C HIS A 8 -2.42 -21.36 -9.42
N GLU A 9 -2.26 -20.04 -9.49
CA GLU A 9 -1.97 -19.33 -10.74
C GLU A 9 -0.51 -19.57 -11.12
N LYS A 10 -0.26 -19.97 -12.38
CA LYS A 10 1.10 -20.03 -12.94
C LYS A 10 1.71 -18.62 -12.89
N ILE A 11 2.58 -18.39 -11.91
CA ILE A 11 3.35 -17.14 -11.85
C ILE A 11 4.29 -17.15 -13.05
N ASP A 12 4.15 -16.15 -13.91
CA ASP A 12 5.11 -15.92 -14.98
C ASP A 12 6.48 -15.58 -14.36
N PRO A 13 7.56 -16.33 -14.61
CA PRO A 13 8.85 -16.14 -13.95
C PRO A 13 9.40 -14.72 -14.08
N ILE A 14 9.09 -14.01 -15.18
CA ILE A 14 9.47 -12.61 -15.33
C ILE A 14 8.74 -11.71 -14.31
N SER A 15 7.48 -11.99 -14.01
CA SER A 15 6.75 -11.26 -12.96
C SER A 15 7.31 -11.51 -11.57
N LEU A 16 7.89 -12.70 -11.33
CA LEU A 16 8.56 -13.02 -10.07
C LEU A 16 9.88 -12.25 -9.92
N ILE A 17 10.71 -12.25 -10.96
CA ILE A 17 12.01 -11.54 -10.97
C ILE A 17 11.79 -10.04 -10.79
N SER A 18 10.83 -9.45 -11.51
CA SER A 18 10.50 -8.03 -11.38
C SER A 18 9.90 -7.69 -10.01
N ALA A 19 9.11 -8.57 -9.40
CA ALA A 19 8.64 -8.38 -8.03
C ALA A 19 9.79 -8.44 -6.99
N LEU A 20 10.74 -9.35 -7.16
CA LEU A 20 11.95 -9.42 -6.33
C LEU A 20 12.83 -8.18 -6.50
N ALA A 21 13.02 -7.72 -7.73
CA ALA A 21 13.78 -6.51 -8.03
C ALA A 21 13.10 -5.26 -7.45
N ALA A 22 11.76 -5.14 -7.58
CA ALA A 22 11.00 -4.06 -6.98
C ALA A 22 11.04 -4.11 -5.44
N PHE A 23 11.03 -5.31 -4.84
CA PHE A 23 11.23 -5.47 -3.40
C PHE A 23 12.63 -5.01 -2.97
N GLY A 24 13.68 -5.32 -3.73
CA GLY A 24 15.02 -4.77 -3.50
C GLY A 24 15.05 -3.25 -3.55
N GLY A 25 14.41 -2.66 -4.57
CA GLY A 25 14.25 -1.20 -4.67
C GLY A 25 13.49 -0.61 -3.48
N LEU A 26 12.45 -1.28 -2.99
CA LEU A 26 11.70 -0.88 -1.80
C LEU A 26 12.59 -0.85 -0.55
N VAL A 27 13.44 -1.86 -0.35
CA VAL A 27 14.38 -1.89 0.78
C VAL A 27 15.35 -0.71 0.73
N CYS A 28 15.80 -0.32 -0.46
CA CYS A 28 16.62 0.87 -0.65
C CYS A 28 15.87 2.18 -0.35
N VAL A 29 14.59 2.28 -0.70
CA VAL A 29 13.75 3.46 -0.42
C VAL A 29 13.45 3.57 1.08
N VAL A 30 12.99 2.48 1.70
CA VAL A 30 12.57 2.43 3.11
C VAL A 30 13.77 2.56 4.06
N ARG A 31 14.98 2.24 3.58
CA ARG A 31 16.25 2.34 4.33
C ARG A 31 16.08 1.92 5.79
N PRO A 32 15.71 0.65 6.07
CA PRO A 32 15.41 0.23 7.43
C PRO A 32 16.62 0.49 8.33
N GLY A 33 16.40 1.13 9.48
CA GLY A 33 17.47 1.52 10.42
C GLY A 33 18.37 0.36 10.85
N PHE A 34 17.84 -0.88 10.79
CA PHE A 34 18.60 -2.11 11.02
C PHE A 34 19.73 -2.37 9.99
N LEU A 35 19.58 -1.95 8.73
CA LEU A 35 20.60 -2.15 7.67
C LEU A 35 21.56 -0.97 7.51
N PHE A 36 21.12 0.24 7.87
CA PHE A 36 21.84 1.47 7.53
C PHE A 36 22.36 2.26 8.74
N GLY A 37 22.18 1.72 9.95
CA GLY A 37 22.61 2.34 11.19
C GLY A 37 21.56 3.28 11.77
N TYR A 38 21.45 3.28 13.10
CA TYR A 38 20.61 4.22 13.85
C TYR A 38 21.45 5.46 14.19
N ASP A 39 21.45 6.48 13.33
CA ASP A 39 22.04 7.80 13.65
C ASP A 39 21.04 8.71 14.41
N HIS A 40 20.06 8.11 15.12
CA HIS A 40 19.06 8.86 15.88
C HIS A 40 19.13 8.50 17.38
N PRO A 41 19.26 9.49 18.29
CA PRO A 41 19.41 9.26 19.73
C PRO A 41 18.16 8.67 20.43
N THR A 42 17.07 8.42 19.71
CA THR A 42 15.83 7.80 20.21
C THR A 42 15.72 6.29 19.93
N ALA A 43 16.73 5.68 19.31
CA ALA A 43 16.73 4.26 18.96
C ALA A 43 16.59 3.28 20.14
N SER A 44 16.89 3.70 21.36
CA SER A 44 16.81 2.86 22.56
C SER A 44 15.42 2.78 23.20
N THR A 45 14.47 3.64 22.80
CA THR A 45 13.16 3.74 23.49
C THR A 45 11.97 3.39 22.58
N ASP A 46 12.09 3.52 21.25
CA ASP A 46 10.96 3.31 20.31
C ASP A 46 10.91 1.91 19.66
N GLY A 47 11.89 1.05 19.94
CA GLY A 47 11.95 -0.33 19.44
C GLY A 47 11.05 -1.32 20.21
N SER A 48 9.84 -0.92 20.58
CA SER A 48 8.93 -1.84 21.29
C SER A 48 8.55 -2.99 20.36
N TRP A 49 8.90 -4.22 20.73
CA TRP A 49 8.53 -5.46 20.02
C TRP A 49 7.02 -5.49 19.69
N ILE A 50 6.20 -4.87 20.53
CA ILE A 50 4.76 -4.71 20.36
C ILE A 50 4.40 -3.89 19.11
N ALA A 51 5.14 -2.82 18.79
CA ALA A 51 4.93 -2.00 17.59
C ALA A 51 5.31 -2.77 16.32
N VAL A 52 6.40 -3.56 16.38
CA VAL A 52 6.81 -4.42 15.26
C VAL A 52 5.78 -5.53 15.04
N CYS A 53 5.32 -6.19 16.11
CA CYS A 53 4.29 -7.21 16.03
C CYS A 53 2.96 -6.67 15.52
N SER A 54 2.52 -5.49 15.98
CA SER A 54 1.27 -4.89 15.52
C SER A 54 1.35 -4.47 14.05
N GLY A 55 2.49 -3.90 13.61
CA GLY A 55 2.74 -3.60 12.20
C GLY A 55 2.71 -4.85 11.31
N LEU A 56 3.35 -5.94 11.75
CA LEU A 56 3.34 -7.21 11.01
C LEU A 56 1.93 -7.82 10.94
N LEU A 57 1.19 -7.79 12.05
CA LEU A 57 -0.19 -8.26 12.08
C LEU A 57 -1.09 -7.42 11.16
N GLY A 58 -0.90 -6.10 11.14
CA GLY A 58 -1.58 -5.19 10.22
C GLY A 58 -1.28 -5.54 8.75
N ALA A 59 0.00 -5.74 8.41
CA ALA A 59 0.40 -6.13 7.06
C ALA A 59 -0.21 -7.48 6.64
N LEU A 60 -0.20 -8.49 7.53
CA LEU A 60 -0.83 -9.80 7.26
C LEU A 60 -2.34 -9.65 7.03
N SER A 61 -3.02 -8.90 7.89
CA SER A 61 -4.46 -8.63 7.78
C SER A 61 -4.78 -7.93 6.46
N GLN A 62 -3.96 -6.95 6.06
CA GLN A 62 -4.11 -6.24 4.80
C GLN A 62 -3.95 -7.17 3.60
N VAL A 63 -2.99 -8.11 3.64
CA VAL A 63 -2.85 -9.14 2.59
C VAL A 63 -4.10 -10.02 2.52
N PHE A 64 -4.64 -10.48 3.64
CA PHE A 64 -5.87 -11.27 3.67
C PHE A 64 -7.06 -10.53 3.03
N VAL A 65 -7.25 -9.25 3.34
CA VAL A 65 -8.31 -8.42 2.73
C VAL A 65 -8.18 -8.44 1.21
N PHE A 66 -6.97 -8.24 0.68
CA PHE A 66 -6.77 -8.25 -0.77
C PHE A 66 -6.97 -9.63 -1.41
N LEU A 67 -6.63 -10.72 -0.71
CA LEU A 67 -6.94 -12.07 -1.17
C LEU A 67 -8.45 -12.31 -1.24
N ILE A 68 -9.21 -11.89 -0.22
CA ILE A 68 -10.67 -12.02 -0.19
C ILE A 68 -11.31 -11.20 -1.31
N VAL A 69 -10.93 -9.92 -1.46
CA VAL A 69 -11.46 -9.04 -2.53
C VAL A 69 -11.23 -9.67 -3.91
N ARG A 70 -10.11 -10.36 -4.10
CA ARG A 70 -9.79 -11.05 -5.34
C ARG A 70 -10.62 -12.32 -5.57
N GLN A 71 -10.98 -13.05 -4.52
CA GLN A 71 -11.90 -14.19 -4.64
C GLN A 71 -13.31 -13.73 -5.03
N LEU A 72 -13.68 -12.49 -4.71
CA LEU A 72 -14.97 -11.88 -5.04
C LEU A 72 -15.05 -11.28 -6.47
N LYS A 73 -14.24 -11.78 -7.41
CA LYS A 73 -14.22 -11.33 -8.83
C LYS A 73 -15.58 -11.41 -9.56
N GLY A 74 -16.53 -12.19 -9.04
CA GLY A 74 -17.87 -12.34 -9.62
C GLY A 74 -18.93 -11.35 -9.13
N LEU A 75 -18.62 -10.50 -8.15
CA LEU A 75 -19.57 -9.54 -7.59
C LEU A 75 -19.28 -8.11 -8.09
N ASN A 76 -20.36 -7.32 -8.18
CA ASN A 76 -20.27 -5.91 -8.50
C ASN A 76 -19.34 -5.19 -7.51
N VAL A 77 -18.34 -4.49 -8.04
CA VAL A 77 -17.31 -3.78 -7.27
C VAL A 77 -17.92 -2.82 -6.24
N PHE A 78 -19.00 -2.13 -6.61
CA PHE A 78 -19.72 -1.22 -5.73
C PHE A 78 -20.28 -1.90 -4.49
N VAL A 79 -20.72 -3.16 -4.60
CA VAL A 79 -21.25 -3.93 -3.47
C VAL A 79 -20.14 -4.25 -2.49
N ILE A 80 -18.98 -4.69 -2.98
CA ILE A 80 -17.80 -5.00 -2.15
C ILE A 80 -17.35 -3.75 -1.39
N ILE A 81 -17.23 -2.62 -2.08
CA ILE A 81 -16.81 -1.35 -1.47
C ILE A 81 -17.84 -0.88 -0.43
N HIS A 82 -19.13 -1.00 -0.73
CA HIS A 82 -20.19 -0.59 0.19
C HIS A 82 -20.13 -1.37 1.51
N TYR A 83 -20.05 -2.70 1.46
CA TYR A 83 -19.91 -3.52 2.67
C TYR A 83 -18.59 -3.27 3.39
N PHE A 84 -17.50 -3.03 2.67
CA PHE A 84 -16.21 -2.68 3.24
C PHE A 84 -16.27 -1.35 4.00
N THR A 85 -16.90 -0.32 3.41
CA THR A 85 -17.07 0.99 4.05
C THR A 85 -17.97 0.91 5.28
N ILE A 86 -19.08 0.16 5.22
CA ILE A 86 -19.95 -0.05 6.40
C ILE A 86 -19.17 -0.72 7.53
N SER A 87 -18.40 -1.77 7.22
CA SER A 87 -17.56 -2.46 8.21
C SER A 87 -16.57 -1.48 8.85
N ASN A 88 -15.87 -0.68 8.03
CA ASN A 88 -14.94 0.33 8.55
C ASN A 88 -15.62 1.36 9.45
N VAL A 89 -16.82 1.82 9.10
CA VAL A 89 -17.58 2.76 9.94
C VAL A 89 -17.94 2.14 11.29
N VAL A 90 -18.39 0.88 11.30
CA VAL A 90 -18.71 0.16 12.55
C VAL A 90 -17.46 -0.03 13.41
N PHE A 91 -16.36 -0.51 12.84
CA PHE A 91 -15.10 -0.71 13.57
C PHE A 91 -14.50 0.60 14.06
N ALA A 92 -14.50 1.65 13.25
CA ALA A 92 -14.02 2.97 13.65
C ALA A 92 -14.88 3.55 14.79
N SER A 93 -16.21 3.43 14.70
CA SER A 93 -17.13 3.90 15.74
C SER A 93 -16.91 3.15 17.06
N PHE A 94 -16.74 1.82 16.99
CA PHE A 94 -16.46 0.99 18.16
C PHE A 94 -15.11 1.33 18.80
N TRP A 95 -14.07 1.53 17.97
CA TRP A 95 -12.74 1.92 18.44
C TRP A 95 -12.76 3.27 19.15
N ILE A 96 -13.42 4.26 18.56
CA ILE A 96 -13.61 5.59 19.16
C ILE A 96 -14.33 5.46 20.50
N ALA A 97 -15.45 4.72 20.56
CA ALA A 97 -16.26 4.58 21.77
C ALA A 97 -15.50 3.94 22.95
N LEU A 98 -14.60 3.00 22.67
CA LEU A 98 -13.84 2.30 23.71
C LEU A 98 -12.55 3.01 24.12
N PHE A 99 -11.80 3.58 23.15
CA PHE A 99 -10.44 4.04 23.38
C PHE A 99 -10.26 5.56 23.31
N GLN A 100 -11.09 6.28 22.55
CA GLN A 100 -11.03 7.75 22.48
C GLN A 100 -12.14 8.39 23.31
N GLN A 101 -11.81 8.75 24.55
CA GLN A 101 -12.74 9.40 25.49
C GLN A 101 -12.90 10.93 25.25
N THR A 102 -12.07 11.54 24.40
CA THR A 102 -12.12 12.99 24.11
C THR A 102 -11.98 13.26 22.61
N MET A 103 -13.10 13.63 21.98
CA MET A 103 -13.11 14.14 20.60
C MET A 103 -12.98 15.66 20.61
N SER A 104 -11.75 16.15 20.45
CA SER A 104 -11.52 17.58 20.18
C SER A 104 -11.75 17.87 18.69
N VAL A 105 -13.02 17.96 18.29
CA VAL A 105 -13.36 18.37 16.93
C VAL A 105 -13.09 19.86 16.79
N SER A 106 -12.01 20.21 16.10
CA SER A 106 -11.69 21.60 15.82
C SER A 106 -12.67 22.14 14.78
N SER A 107 -13.45 23.17 15.13
CA SER A 107 -14.52 23.76 14.29
C SER A 107 -14.03 24.62 13.12
N THR A 108 -12.85 24.30 12.56
CA THR A 108 -12.25 25.07 11.46
C THR A 108 -12.81 24.58 10.11
N SER A 109 -13.27 25.49 9.26
CA SER A 109 -13.81 25.15 7.92
C SER A 109 -12.81 24.42 7.03
N GLN A 110 -11.51 24.72 7.16
CA GLN A 110 -10.43 24.02 6.48
C GLN A 110 -10.31 22.55 6.89
N PHE A 111 -10.55 22.23 8.17
CA PHE A 111 -10.51 20.85 8.67
C PHE A 111 -11.60 20.01 8.01
N TRP A 112 -12.83 20.53 7.95
CA TRP A 112 -13.95 19.84 7.28
C TRP A 112 -13.74 19.68 5.78
N GLY A 113 -13.13 20.69 5.13
CA GLY A 113 -12.71 20.59 3.72
C GLY A 113 -11.69 19.47 3.49
N ALA A 114 -10.68 19.36 4.36
CA ALA A 114 -9.69 18.28 4.30
C ALA A 114 -10.30 16.91 4.58
N VAL A 115 -11.21 16.79 5.56
CA VAL A 115 -11.92 15.54 5.86
C VAL A 115 -12.76 15.08 4.67
N PHE A 116 -13.52 15.98 4.06
CA PHE A 116 -14.32 15.65 2.88
C PHE A 116 -13.43 15.27 1.68
N GLY A 117 -12.35 16.02 1.44
CA GLY A 117 -11.37 15.72 0.39
C GLY A 117 -10.75 14.34 0.59
N CYS A 118 -10.19 14.06 1.76
CA CYS A 118 -9.62 12.76 2.10
C CYS A 118 -10.63 11.63 1.95
N GLY A 119 -11.88 11.81 2.39
CA GLY A 119 -12.94 10.83 2.21
C GLY A 119 -13.23 10.52 0.73
N LEU A 120 -13.37 11.56 -0.09
CA LEU A 120 -13.63 11.40 -1.53
C LEU A 120 -12.47 10.73 -2.26
N PHE A 121 -11.23 11.19 -2.02
CA PHE A 121 -10.04 10.59 -2.63
C PHE A 121 -9.80 9.16 -2.16
N THR A 122 -10.06 8.84 -0.88
CA THR A 122 -9.96 7.47 -0.36
C THR A 122 -11.00 6.57 -1.00
N PHE A 123 -12.24 7.04 -1.16
CA PHE A 123 -13.29 6.27 -1.82
C PHE A 123 -12.96 5.99 -3.29
N LEU A 124 -12.47 7.00 -4.03
CA LEU A 124 -12.04 6.83 -5.41
C LEU A 124 -10.83 5.89 -5.51
N GLY A 125 -9.82 6.07 -4.66
CA GLY A 125 -8.64 5.22 -4.59
C GLY A 125 -9.01 3.77 -4.30
N GLN A 126 -9.86 3.52 -3.31
CA GLN A 126 -10.34 2.17 -3.00
C GLN A 126 -11.16 1.58 -4.15
N SER A 127 -11.96 2.40 -4.84
CA SER A 127 -12.73 1.95 -6.00
C SER A 127 -11.84 1.46 -7.15
N PHE A 128 -10.80 2.22 -7.48
CA PHE A 128 -9.83 1.82 -8.49
C PHE A 128 -9.00 0.61 -8.04
N LEU A 129 -8.63 0.55 -6.75
CA LEU A 129 -7.89 -0.56 -6.18
C LEU A 129 -8.67 -1.87 -6.26
N THR A 130 -9.93 -1.87 -5.83
CA THR A 130 -10.82 -3.05 -5.90
C THR A 130 -11.02 -3.50 -7.34
N ARG A 131 -11.29 -2.57 -8.28
CA ARG A 131 -11.38 -2.90 -9.71
C ARG A 131 -10.07 -3.47 -10.24
N GLY A 132 -8.93 -2.87 -9.89
CA GLY A 132 -7.61 -3.34 -10.29
C GLY A 132 -7.32 -4.77 -9.86
N PHE A 133 -7.66 -5.13 -8.62
CA PHE A 133 -7.49 -6.50 -8.12
C PHE A 133 -8.38 -7.54 -8.80
N GLN A 134 -9.56 -7.12 -9.25
CA GLN A 134 -10.46 -8.01 -9.99
C GLN A 134 -9.96 -8.24 -11.42
N LEU A 135 -9.48 -7.20 -12.09
CA LEU A 135 -9.06 -7.27 -13.50
C LEU A 135 -7.65 -7.85 -13.69
N GLU A 136 -6.71 -7.61 -12.78
CA GLU A 136 -5.30 -7.96 -12.96
C GLU A 136 -4.87 -9.29 -12.33
N LYS A 137 -3.81 -9.87 -12.90
CA LYS A 137 -3.10 -11.03 -12.35
C LYS A 137 -2.30 -10.66 -11.09
N ALA A 138 -2.03 -11.64 -10.23
CA ALA A 138 -1.48 -11.40 -8.88
C ALA A 138 -0.06 -10.80 -8.91
N GLY A 139 0.72 -11.23 -9.91
CA GLY A 139 2.08 -10.74 -10.13
C GLY A 139 2.11 -9.25 -10.47
N ILE A 140 1.30 -8.82 -11.45
CA ILE A 140 1.25 -7.42 -11.91
C ILE A 140 0.76 -6.50 -10.77
N ALA A 141 -0.33 -6.89 -10.10
CA ALA A 141 -0.90 -6.10 -9.02
C ALA A 141 0.05 -5.93 -7.81
N SER A 142 0.93 -6.91 -7.57
CA SER A 142 1.95 -6.79 -6.52
C SER A 142 3.00 -5.74 -6.84
N VAL A 143 3.45 -5.65 -8.11
CA VAL A 143 4.46 -4.66 -8.51
C VAL A 143 3.90 -3.26 -8.58
N MET A 144 2.66 -3.11 -9.06
CA MET A 144 1.98 -1.81 -9.06
C MET A 144 1.84 -1.23 -7.64
N ARG A 145 1.72 -2.07 -6.61
CA ARG A 145 1.69 -1.61 -5.22
C ARG A 145 3.01 -0.98 -4.76
N TYR A 146 4.15 -1.44 -5.28
CA TYR A 146 5.43 -0.84 -4.91
C TYR A 146 5.57 0.58 -5.46
N LEU A 147 4.86 0.92 -6.55
CA LEU A 147 4.79 2.30 -7.04
C LEU A 147 4.09 3.25 -6.05
N ASP A 148 3.11 2.77 -5.28
CA ASP A 148 2.43 3.59 -4.27
C ASP A 148 3.47 4.18 -3.30
N VAL A 149 4.45 3.38 -2.87
CA VAL A 149 5.54 3.82 -1.99
C VAL A 149 6.41 4.87 -2.67
N VAL A 150 6.66 4.74 -3.98
CA VAL A 150 7.42 5.75 -4.74
C VAL A 150 6.66 7.08 -4.80
N PHE A 151 5.34 7.05 -5.02
CA PHE A 151 4.53 8.26 -5.03
C PHE A 151 4.49 8.95 -3.66
N VAL A 152 4.35 8.18 -2.58
CA VAL A 152 4.42 8.71 -1.21
C VAL A 152 5.79 9.38 -0.99
N PHE A 153 6.87 8.72 -1.37
CA PHE A 153 8.22 9.26 -1.23
C PHE A 153 8.43 10.56 -2.02
N ILE A 154 7.89 10.65 -3.24
CA ILE A 154 7.93 11.88 -4.05
C ILE A 154 7.15 13.00 -3.36
N TRP A 155 5.97 12.71 -2.82
CA TRP A 155 5.16 13.68 -2.08
C TRP A 155 5.87 14.15 -0.82
N ASP A 156 6.47 13.24 -0.06
CA ASP A 156 7.24 13.59 1.14
C ASP A 156 8.38 14.54 0.77
N SER A 157 9.14 14.26 -0.31
CA SER A 157 10.19 15.18 -0.74
C SER A 157 9.67 16.54 -1.22
N VAL A 158 8.61 16.56 -2.03
CA VAL A 158 8.13 17.80 -2.68
C VAL A 158 7.36 18.67 -1.70
N ILE A 159 6.58 18.08 -0.79
CA ILE A 159 5.68 18.78 0.13
C ILE A 159 6.37 19.04 1.47
N LEU A 160 7.06 18.05 2.04
CA LEU A 160 7.75 18.19 3.34
C LEU A 160 9.15 18.76 3.18
N GLY A 161 9.71 18.77 1.96
CA GLY A 161 11.04 19.33 1.69
C GLY A 161 12.18 18.52 2.31
N GLU A 162 11.94 17.26 2.68
CA GLU A 162 12.98 16.42 3.28
C GLU A 162 14.13 16.16 2.28
N HIS A 163 15.35 16.20 2.80
CA HIS A 163 16.55 15.93 2.02
C HIS A 163 16.58 14.47 1.55
N ILE A 164 16.26 14.26 0.29
CA ILE A 164 16.34 12.95 -0.36
C ILE A 164 17.81 12.49 -0.40
N ASN A 165 18.06 11.31 0.15
CA ASN A 165 19.31 10.60 -0.06
C ASN A 165 19.35 9.95 -1.46
N HIS A 166 20.49 9.97 -2.12
CA HIS A 166 20.69 9.44 -3.48
C HIS A 166 20.27 7.96 -3.60
N TRP A 167 20.39 7.19 -2.52
CA TRP A 167 19.98 5.77 -2.46
C TRP A 167 18.47 5.55 -2.63
N SER A 168 17.63 6.44 -2.08
CA SER A 168 16.18 6.35 -2.22
C SER A 168 15.74 6.69 -3.65
N VAL A 169 16.46 7.60 -4.33
CA VAL A 169 16.24 7.89 -5.77
C VAL A 169 16.53 6.67 -6.64
N VAL A 170 17.64 5.98 -6.36
CA VAL A 170 17.99 4.73 -7.08
C VAL A 170 16.94 3.66 -6.84
N GLY A 171 16.49 3.48 -5.59
CA GLY A 171 15.41 2.54 -5.25
C GLY A 171 14.11 2.85 -5.99
N ALA A 172 13.70 4.12 -6.03
CA ALA A 172 12.54 4.58 -6.78
C ALA A 172 12.66 4.30 -8.28
N PHE A 173 13.83 4.56 -8.87
CA PHE A 173 14.08 4.30 -10.28
C PHE A 173 13.98 2.80 -10.62
N ILE A 174 14.50 1.92 -9.77
CA ILE A 174 14.39 0.47 -9.93
C ILE A 174 12.92 0.04 -9.93
N ILE A 175 12.12 0.53 -8.97
CA ILE A 175 10.70 0.18 -8.88
C ILE A 175 9.94 0.65 -10.13
N VAL A 176 10.16 1.89 -10.58
CA VAL A 176 9.53 2.45 -11.78
C VAL A 176 9.91 1.64 -13.01
N THR A 177 11.20 1.31 -13.17
CA THR A 177 11.68 0.50 -14.29
C THR A 177 11.00 -0.88 -14.31
N CYS A 178 10.93 -1.55 -13.16
CA CYS A 178 10.22 -2.82 -13.03
C CYS A 178 8.74 -2.72 -13.42
N ALA A 179 8.04 -1.68 -12.97
CA ALA A 179 6.64 -1.48 -13.30
C ALA A 179 6.41 -1.22 -14.80
N VAL A 180 7.24 -0.38 -15.42
CA VAL A 180 7.20 -0.10 -16.86
C VAL A 180 7.47 -1.36 -17.68
N LEU A 181 8.48 -2.16 -17.31
CA LEU A 181 8.78 -3.43 -17.98
C LEU A 181 7.60 -4.39 -17.96
N ILE A 182 6.90 -4.51 -16.83
CA ILE A 182 5.72 -5.37 -16.71
C ILE A 182 4.57 -4.83 -17.56
N ALA A 183 4.33 -3.52 -17.52
CA ALA A 183 3.29 -2.88 -18.32
C ALA A 183 3.53 -3.08 -19.83
N LEU A 184 4.76 -2.88 -20.30
CA LEU A 184 5.14 -3.08 -21.70
C LEU A 184 4.99 -4.55 -22.13
N ARG A 185 5.44 -5.51 -21.31
CA ARG A 185 5.26 -6.94 -21.61
C ARG A 185 3.78 -7.33 -21.68
N LYS A 186 2.94 -6.76 -20.80
CA LYS A 186 1.50 -6.98 -20.85
C LYS A 186 0.91 -6.49 -22.17
N ILE A 187 1.28 -5.30 -22.61
CA ILE A 187 0.81 -4.74 -23.89
C ILE A 187 1.23 -5.66 -25.05
N ASN A 188 2.50 -6.07 -25.09
CA ASN A 188 3.02 -6.94 -26.15
C ASN A 188 2.31 -8.31 -26.21
N MET A 189 1.94 -8.88 -25.06
CA MET A 189 1.18 -10.13 -25.00
C MET A 189 -0.31 -9.96 -25.31
N ALA A 190 -0.86 -8.74 -25.21
CA ALA A 190 -2.24 -8.45 -25.59
C ALA A 190 -2.40 -8.18 -27.11
N THR A 191 -1.31 -7.79 -27.77
CA THR A 191 -1.26 -7.52 -29.21
C THR A 191 -0.84 -8.72 -30.07
N ALA A 192 -0.40 -9.82 -29.45
CA ALA A 192 0.01 -11.07 -30.09
C ALA A 192 -1.11 -12.11 -30.02
#